data_AF-A0A7V0Y2H7-F1
#
_entry.id   AF-A0A7V0Y2H7-F1
#
_cell.length_a   1.000
_cell.length_b   1.000
_cell.length_c   1.000
_cell.angle_alpha   90.00
_cell.angle_beta   90.00
_cell.angle_gamma   90.00
#
_symmetry.space_group_name_H-M   'P 1'
#
loop_
_entity.id
_entity.type
_entity.pdbx_description
1 polymer ?
#
loop_
_entity_poly.entity_id
_entity_poly.type
_entity_poly.pdbx_seq_one_letter_code
_entity_poly.pdbx_strand_id
1 'polypeptide(L)'
;MMSLLAGGNSMITGVPGLAKTLLIATVAEVLHLNFKRIQFTPDLMPADITGTEIIEEDRSTGRRERVFVKGPIFANIVLADEINRTPPKTQSALLEAMQEKSVSVEGNTYKLDQPFFVLATQNPIELEGTYPLPEAQLDRFMFNIVIDYLSEDEEIQVVNQTTTLRNVQFEKTISGPEIIEFQQLVRKMPVAEPVTRYAVQLARVSRPSAPNPPDFIKQYVNYGASLRASQFLILGAKARALMNGRYNVSIEDIQKLARPVFRHRILMNFHAESEGVTSDNIIGRLLEIVPTPKSGLKD
;
A
#
# COMPACT_ATOMS: atom_id res chain seq x y z
N MET A 1 7.34 6.29 0.38
CA MET A 1 8.34 6.39 -0.71
C MET A 1 8.52 5.11 -1.52
N MET A 2 9.03 4.00 -0.97
CA MET A 2 9.28 2.77 -1.76
C MET A 2 8.07 2.29 -2.58
N SER A 3 6.86 2.32 -1.99
CA SER A 3 5.63 1.93 -2.69
C SER A 3 5.29 2.86 -3.86
N LEU A 4 5.42 4.18 -3.66
CA LEU A 4 5.21 5.19 -4.71
C LEU A 4 6.18 5.01 -5.89
N LEU A 5 7.48 4.81 -5.60
CA LEU A 5 8.49 4.57 -6.63
C LEU A 5 8.34 3.21 -7.32
N ALA A 6 7.74 2.22 -6.65
CA ALA A 6 7.39 0.94 -7.27
C ALA A 6 6.05 0.99 -8.05
N GLY A 7 5.30 2.09 -7.98
CA GLY A 7 3.96 2.21 -8.56
C GLY A 7 2.90 1.37 -7.85
N GLY A 8 3.16 0.97 -6.60
CA GLY A 8 2.22 0.23 -5.76
C GLY A 8 1.42 1.15 -4.83
N ASN A 9 0.41 0.60 -4.19
CA ASN A 9 -0.37 1.25 -3.12
C ASN A 9 -0.01 0.65 -1.76
N SER A 10 -0.26 1.35 -0.67
CA SER A 10 0.06 0.84 0.67
C SER A 10 -1.12 0.97 1.63
N MET A 11 -1.14 0.10 2.62
CA MET A 11 -2.05 0.16 3.75
C MET A 11 -1.27 0.49 5.02
N ILE A 12 -1.85 1.29 5.90
CA ILE A 12 -1.33 1.57 7.24
C ILE A 12 -2.31 1.02 8.27
N THR A 13 -1.83 0.10 9.09
CA THR A 13 -2.52 -0.33 10.30
C THR A 13 -1.85 0.32 11.49
N GLY A 14 -2.62 0.96 12.37
CA GLY A 14 -2.08 1.54 13.60
C GLY A 14 -3.11 2.41 14.30
N VAL A 15 -2.80 2.83 15.51
CA VAL A 15 -3.71 3.63 16.34
C VAL A 15 -3.99 5.02 15.72
N PRO A 16 -5.12 5.64 16.07
CA PRO A 16 -5.41 7.04 15.73
C PRO A 16 -4.37 8.00 16.31
N GLY A 17 -4.27 9.21 15.76
CA GLY A 17 -3.49 10.30 16.37
C GLY A 17 -1.99 10.35 16.04
N LEU A 18 -1.43 9.35 15.35
CA LEU A 18 0.02 9.31 15.01
C LEU A 18 0.44 10.17 13.81
N ALA A 19 -0.19 11.34 13.62
CA ALA A 19 0.13 12.31 12.56
C ALA A 19 0.21 11.74 11.12
N LYS A 20 -0.44 10.61 10.84
CA LYS A 20 -0.40 9.93 9.52
C LYS A 20 -0.85 10.85 8.37
N THR A 21 -1.88 11.65 8.62
CA THR A 21 -2.38 12.65 7.67
C THR A 21 -1.35 13.72 7.38
N LEU A 22 -0.67 14.24 8.40
CA LEU A 22 0.39 15.25 8.23
C LEU A 22 1.57 14.67 7.44
N LEU A 23 1.98 13.44 7.74
CA LEU A 23 3.06 12.76 7.03
C LEU A 23 2.77 12.66 5.53
N ILE A 24 1.57 12.18 5.17
CA ILE A 24 1.19 12.01 3.76
C ILE A 24 1.00 13.35 3.05
N ALA A 25 0.37 14.34 3.71
CA ALA A 25 0.20 15.67 3.15
C ALA A 25 1.57 16.32 2.87
N THR A 26 2.50 16.20 3.81
CA THR A 26 3.88 16.70 3.65
C THR A 26 4.59 16.03 2.48
N VAL A 27 4.48 14.70 2.34
CA VAL A 27 5.05 13.98 1.20
C VAL A 27 4.45 14.47 -0.13
N ALA A 28 3.14 14.71 -0.18
CA ALA A 28 2.51 15.23 -1.38
C ALA A 28 3.00 16.64 -1.73
N GLU A 29 3.15 17.50 -0.72
CA GLU A 29 3.63 18.87 -0.90
C GLU A 29 5.07 18.93 -1.40
N VAL A 30 5.98 18.15 -0.79
CA VAL A 30 7.39 18.04 -1.19
C VAL A 30 7.54 17.53 -2.63
N LEU A 31 6.64 16.65 -3.07
CA LEU A 31 6.64 16.05 -4.40
C LEU A 31 5.78 16.82 -5.43
N HIS A 32 5.21 17.98 -5.05
CA HIS A 32 4.22 18.73 -5.84
C HIS A 32 3.10 17.88 -6.43
N LEU A 33 2.58 16.95 -5.64
CA LEU A 33 1.50 16.07 -6.04
C LEU A 33 0.18 16.55 -5.48
N ASN A 34 -0.87 16.47 -6.29
CA ASN A 34 -2.21 16.78 -5.83
C ASN A 34 -2.63 15.77 -4.76
N PHE A 35 -3.01 16.26 -3.59
CA PHE A 35 -3.43 15.47 -2.45
C PHE A 35 -4.94 15.58 -2.21
N LYS A 36 -5.59 14.43 -1.96
CA LYS A 36 -6.96 14.37 -1.46
C LYS A 36 -7.06 13.36 -0.33
N ARG A 37 -7.87 13.72 0.68
CA ARG A 37 -8.26 12.83 1.77
C ARG A 37 -9.72 12.42 1.57
N ILE A 38 -10.00 11.14 1.70
CA ILE A 38 -11.34 10.56 1.70
C ILE A 38 -11.50 9.88 3.05
N GLN A 39 -12.43 10.36 3.85
CA GLN A 39 -12.84 9.68 5.07
C GLN A 39 -13.89 8.63 4.69
N PHE A 40 -13.63 7.37 4.98
CA PHE A 40 -14.60 6.31 4.74
C PHE A 40 -15.58 6.28 5.91
N THR A 41 -16.85 6.51 5.58
CA THR A 41 -17.97 6.48 6.51
C THR A 41 -19.01 5.44 6.04
N PRO A 42 -19.91 4.98 6.93
CA PRO A 42 -20.91 3.98 6.56
C PRO A 42 -21.88 4.42 5.45
N ASP A 43 -22.08 5.74 5.31
CA ASP A 43 -22.97 6.39 4.34
C ASP A 43 -22.27 6.77 3.02
N LEU A 44 -20.94 6.63 2.94
CA LEU A 44 -20.18 6.99 1.75
C LEU A 44 -20.60 6.13 0.54
N MET A 45 -20.97 6.79 -0.56
CA MET A 45 -21.38 6.12 -1.79
C MET A 45 -20.22 6.02 -2.79
N PRO A 46 -20.24 5.05 -3.72
CA PRO A 46 -19.23 4.95 -4.78
C PRO A 46 -19.05 6.24 -5.59
N ALA A 47 -20.14 6.94 -5.90
CA ALA A 47 -20.11 8.19 -6.65
C ALA A 47 -19.43 9.34 -5.89
N ASP A 48 -19.44 9.33 -4.55
CA ASP A 48 -18.72 10.33 -3.74
C ASP A 48 -17.20 10.15 -3.83
N ILE A 49 -16.75 8.97 -4.26
CA ILE A 49 -15.34 8.62 -4.50
C ILE A 49 -14.99 8.90 -5.96
N THR A 50 -15.75 8.33 -6.89
CA THR A 50 -15.44 8.36 -8.33
C THR A 50 -15.89 9.63 -9.03
N GLY A 51 -16.81 10.40 -8.46
CA GLY A 51 -17.46 11.51 -9.13
C GLY A 51 -18.81 11.12 -9.74
N THR A 52 -19.52 12.14 -10.21
CA THR A 52 -20.90 12.03 -10.73
C THR A 52 -21.09 12.95 -11.94
N GLU A 53 -22.01 12.59 -12.83
CA GLU A 53 -22.47 13.49 -13.90
C GLU A 53 -23.63 14.33 -13.38
N ILE A 54 -23.49 15.65 -13.45
CA ILE A 54 -24.56 16.60 -13.15
C ILE A 54 -25.06 17.23 -14.45
N ILE A 55 -26.31 17.65 -14.47
CA ILE A 55 -26.84 18.47 -15.56
C ILE A 55 -26.63 19.92 -15.16
N GLU A 56 -25.78 20.62 -15.92
CA GLU A 56 -25.58 22.06 -15.78
C GLU A 56 -26.37 22.78 -16.86
N GLU A 57 -27.05 23.86 -16.48
CA GLU A 57 -27.77 24.72 -17.41
C GLU A 57 -26.94 25.98 -17.67
N ASP A 58 -26.52 26.18 -18.91
CA ASP A 58 -25.82 27.39 -19.32
C ASP A 58 -26.77 28.58 -19.17
N ARG A 59 -26.45 29.46 -18.21
CA ARG A 59 -27.26 30.65 -17.89
C ARG A 59 -27.41 31.63 -19.04
N SER A 60 -26.53 31.57 -20.05
CA SER A 60 -26.57 32.45 -21.22
C SER A 60 -27.37 31.87 -22.39
N THR A 61 -27.41 30.53 -22.53
CA THR A 61 -28.02 29.87 -23.70
C THR A 61 -29.22 28.98 -23.37
N GLY A 62 -29.50 28.70 -22.08
CA GLY A 62 -30.55 27.80 -21.62
C GLY A 62 -30.31 26.32 -21.98
N ARG A 63 -29.12 25.99 -22.50
CA ARG A 63 -28.77 24.61 -22.88
C ARG A 63 -28.42 23.81 -21.64
N ARG A 64 -28.96 22.59 -21.57
CA ARG A 64 -28.63 21.60 -20.55
C ARG A 64 -27.51 20.70 -21.07
N GLU A 65 -26.36 20.76 -20.42
CA GLU A 65 -25.22 19.91 -20.73
C GLU A 65 -24.92 18.99 -19.55
N ARG A 66 -24.50 17.76 -19.84
CA ARG A 66 -24.04 16.83 -18.80
C ARG A 66 -22.56 17.13 -18.54
N VAL A 67 -22.25 17.55 -17.33
CA VAL A 67 -20.89 17.88 -16.89
C VAL A 67 -20.46 16.87 -15.83
N PHE A 68 -19.32 16.25 -16.06
CA PHE A 68 -18.73 15.32 -15.09
C PHE A 68 -17.99 16.08 -13.99
N VAL A 69 -18.44 15.89 -12.75
CA VAL A 69 -17.79 16.41 -11.55
C VAL A 69 -16.87 15.33 -11.00
N LYS A 70 -15.56 15.57 -11.15
CA LYS A 70 -14.51 14.67 -10.66
C LYS A 70 -14.61 14.47 -9.15
N GLY A 71 -14.65 13.21 -8.73
CA GLY A 71 -14.55 12.84 -7.32
C GLY A 71 -13.12 13.03 -6.75
N PRO A 72 -12.94 12.83 -5.44
CA PRO A 72 -11.67 13.01 -4.75
C PRO A 72 -10.57 12.04 -5.19
N ILE A 73 -10.88 10.95 -5.91
CA ILE A 73 -9.85 10.06 -6.46
C ILE A 73 -9.06 10.68 -7.62
N PHE A 74 -9.54 11.78 -8.22
CA PHE A 74 -8.81 12.51 -9.25
C PHE A 74 -7.74 13.40 -8.61
N ALA A 75 -6.76 12.74 -8.00
CA ALA A 75 -5.60 13.31 -7.34
C ALA A 75 -4.40 12.37 -7.54
N ASN A 76 -3.19 12.85 -7.30
CA ASN A 76 -2.00 12.00 -7.40
C ASN A 76 -1.80 11.13 -6.16
N ILE A 77 -2.09 11.69 -4.98
CA ILE A 77 -2.04 10.99 -3.70
C ILE A 77 -3.42 11.04 -3.06
N VAL A 78 -3.97 9.87 -2.76
CA VAL A 78 -5.23 9.70 -2.05
C VAL A 78 -4.99 9.02 -0.72
N LEU A 79 -5.33 9.71 0.37
CA LEU A 79 -5.45 9.10 1.70
C LEU A 79 -6.87 8.59 1.89
N ALA A 80 -7.05 7.27 1.92
CA ALA A 80 -8.32 6.60 2.20
C ALA A 80 -8.37 6.20 3.67
N ASP A 81 -8.92 7.08 4.50
CA ASP A 81 -8.93 6.92 5.95
C ASP A 81 -10.05 5.97 6.39
N GLU A 82 -9.72 4.98 7.23
CA GLU A 82 -10.66 4.01 7.80
C GLU A 82 -11.44 3.22 6.73
N ILE A 83 -10.74 2.70 5.72
CA ILE A 83 -11.35 2.04 4.55
C ILE A 83 -12.34 0.92 4.92
N ASN A 84 -12.17 0.31 6.10
CA ASN A 84 -13.04 -0.73 6.64
C ASN A 84 -14.35 -0.19 7.23
N ARG A 85 -14.65 1.12 7.25
CA ARG A 85 -15.91 1.66 7.79
C ARG A 85 -17.03 1.83 6.75
N THR A 86 -16.78 1.49 5.49
CA THR A 86 -17.78 1.57 4.42
C THR A 86 -18.13 0.18 3.88
N PRO A 87 -19.33 -0.03 3.32
CA PRO A 87 -19.71 -1.30 2.72
C PRO A 87 -18.81 -1.74 1.55
N PRO A 88 -18.73 -3.05 1.25
CA PRO A 88 -17.84 -3.60 0.20
C PRO A 88 -18.00 -2.98 -1.20
N LYS A 89 -19.20 -2.48 -1.55
CA LYS A 89 -19.45 -1.84 -2.84
C LYS A 89 -18.66 -0.53 -2.99
N THR A 90 -18.63 0.30 -1.94
CA THR A 90 -17.88 1.56 -1.92
C THR A 90 -16.37 1.31 -1.85
N GLN A 91 -15.94 0.31 -1.07
CA GLN A 91 -14.53 -0.12 -1.06
C GLN A 91 -14.06 -0.53 -2.47
N SER A 92 -14.90 -1.28 -3.19
CA SER A 92 -14.57 -1.78 -4.53
C SER A 92 -14.33 -0.66 -5.54
N ALA A 93 -15.03 0.48 -5.43
CA ALA A 93 -14.84 1.62 -6.32
C ALA A 93 -13.42 2.21 -6.24
N LEU A 94 -12.87 2.35 -5.02
CA LEU A 94 -11.48 2.77 -4.81
C LEU A 94 -10.49 1.71 -5.31
N LEU A 95 -10.77 0.43 -5.04
CA LEU A 95 -9.88 -0.68 -5.37
C LEU A 95 -9.81 -0.96 -6.89
N GLU A 96 -10.90 -0.69 -7.61
CA GLU A 96 -10.96 -0.70 -9.07
C GLU A 96 -10.10 0.44 -9.63
N ALA A 97 -10.29 1.68 -9.16
CA ALA A 97 -9.45 2.82 -9.53
C ALA A 97 -7.95 2.56 -9.29
N MET A 98 -7.61 1.90 -8.17
CA MET A 98 -6.24 1.49 -7.86
C MET A 98 -5.62 0.57 -8.90
N GLN A 99 -6.41 -0.34 -9.47
CA GLN A 99 -5.97 -1.39 -10.39
C GLN A 99 -6.00 -0.93 -11.85
N GLU A 100 -7.11 -0.32 -12.28
CA GLU A 100 -7.35 0.08 -13.66
C GLU A 100 -6.74 1.44 -14.01
N LYS A 101 -6.43 2.26 -12.99
CA LYS A 101 -5.95 3.66 -13.16
C LYS A 101 -6.93 4.52 -13.98
N SER A 102 -8.20 4.14 -13.98
CA SER A 102 -9.32 4.84 -14.58
C SER A 102 -10.60 4.49 -13.82
N VAL A 103 -11.64 5.28 -14.01
CA VAL A 103 -12.98 4.98 -13.52
C VAL A 103 -14.01 5.12 -14.63
N SER A 104 -15.06 4.30 -14.58
CA SER A 104 -16.17 4.37 -15.51
C SER A 104 -17.41 4.89 -14.80
N VAL A 105 -17.98 5.99 -15.27
CA VAL A 105 -19.18 6.62 -14.72
C VAL A 105 -20.16 6.83 -15.87
N GLU A 106 -21.40 6.33 -15.73
CA GLU A 106 -22.47 6.47 -16.73
C GLU A 106 -22.06 6.08 -18.17
N GLY A 107 -21.19 5.07 -18.31
CA GLY A 107 -20.70 4.57 -19.61
C GLY A 107 -19.49 5.31 -20.18
N ASN A 108 -19.03 6.38 -19.54
CA ASN A 108 -17.82 7.13 -19.91
C ASN A 108 -16.63 6.72 -19.03
N THR A 109 -15.47 6.46 -19.64
CA THR A 109 -14.24 6.12 -18.92
C THR A 109 -13.32 7.34 -18.79
N TYR A 110 -12.97 7.66 -17.55
CA TYR A 110 -12.11 8.78 -17.17
C TYR A 110 -10.78 8.25 -16.62
N LYS A 111 -9.66 8.67 -17.20
CA LYS A 111 -8.32 8.28 -16.73
C LYS A 111 -7.92 9.10 -15.51
N LEU A 112 -7.22 8.45 -14.57
CA LEU A 112 -6.65 9.10 -13.40
C LEU A 112 -5.28 9.70 -13.73
N ASP A 113 -5.02 10.89 -13.19
CA ASP A 113 -3.73 11.57 -13.34
C ASP A 113 -2.60 10.72 -12.74
N GLN A 114 -1.46 10.65 -13.43
CA GLN A 114 -0.31 9.88 -12.99
C GLN A 114 0.78 10.81 -12.43
N PRO A 115 1.54 10.38 -11.39
CA PRO A 115 1.41 9.11 -10.68
C PRO A 115 0.13 9.06 -9.82
N PHE A 116 -0.49 7.88 -9.73
CA PHE A 116 -1.65 7.63 -8.86
C PHE A 116 -1.31 6.65 -7.73
N PHE A 117 -1.28 7.16 -6.50
CA PHE A 117 -0.92 6.44 -5.29
C PHE A 117 -2.02 6.54 -4.23
N VAL A 118 -2.44 5.39 -3.71
CA VAL A 118 -3.38 5.30 -2.59
C VAL A 118 -2.66 4.82 -1.34
N LEU A 119 -2.85 5.56 -0.26
CA LEU A 119 -2.58 5.09 1.09
C LEU A 119 -3.91 4.86 1.81
N ALA A 120 -4.23 3.60 2.10
CA ALA A 120 -5.39 3.27 2.93
C ALA A 120 -4.99 3.14 4.40
N THR A 121 -5.85 3.55 5.33
CA THR A 121 -5.66 3.30 6.76
C THR A 121 -6.73 2.37 7.29
N GLN A 122 -6.38 1.59 8.30
CA GLN A 122 -7.31 0.78 9.08
C GLN A 122 -7.02 1.01 10.57
N ASN A 123 -8.07 1.30 11.33
CA ASN A 123 -8.01 1.35 12.79
C ASN A 123 -8.28 -0.07 13.34
N PRO A 124 -7.32 -0.71 14.03
CA PRO A 124 -7.51 -2.06 14.53
C PRO A 124 -8.36 -2.15 15.80
N ILE A 125 -8.66 -1.03 16.47
CA ILE A 125 -9.35 -1.00 17.77
C ILE A 125 -10.88 -0.98 17.59
N GLU A 126 -11.38 -0.24 16.63
CA GLU A 126 -12.82 -0.12 16.38
C GLU A 126 -13.30 -1.29 15.52
N LEU A 127 -13.96 -2.25 16.15
CA LEU A 127 -14.52 -3.42 15.47
C LEU A 127 -16.00 -3.23 15.09
N GLU A 128 -16.72 -2.36 15.79
CA GLU A 128 -18.15 -2.13 15.55
C GLU A 128 -18.38 -1.31 14.28
N GLY A 129 -19.35 -1.73 13.46
CA GLY A 129 -19.68 -1.04 12.20
C GLY A 129 -18.58 -1.13 11.14
N THR A 130 -17.69 -2.12 11.24
CA THR A 130 -16.62 -2.34 10.25
C THR A 130 -16.92 -3.51 9.30
N TYR A 131 -16.44 -3.35 8.08
CA TYR A 131 -16.50 -4.29 6.97
C TYR A 131 -15.06 -4.63 6.58
N PRO A 132 -14.52 -5.79 7.01
CA PRO A 132 -13.15 -6.17 6.68
C PRO A 132 -12.99 -6.29 5.16
N LEU A 133 -11.83 -5.87 4.65
CA LEU A 133 -11.53 -6.06 3.24
C LEU A 133 -11.31 -7.55 2.99
N PRO A 134 -11.97 -8.14 1.97
CA PRO A 134 -11.67 -9.48 1.53
C PRO A 134 -10.19 -9.61 1.16
N GLU A 135 -9.63 -10.80 1.27
CA GLU A 135 -8.19 -11.01 1.18
C GLU A 135 -7.69 -10.84 -0.25
N ALA A 136 -8.55 -11.12 -1.23
CA ALA A 136 -8.32 -10.77 -2.63
C ALA A 136 -8.17 -9.25 -2.85
N GLN A 137 -8.83 -8.43 -2.04
CA GLN A 137 -8.69 -6.97 -2.08
C GLN A 137 -7.42 -6.51 -1.35
N LEU A 138 -7.15 -7.05 -0.15
CA LEU A 138 -5.92 -6.78 0.57
C LEU A 138 -4.67 -7.10 -0.26
N ASP A 139 -4.69 -8.19 -1.04
CA ASP A 139 -3.58 -8.60 -1.91
C ASP A 139 -3.21 -7.56 -2.98
N ARG A 140 -4.08 -6.58 -3.27
CA ARG A 140 -3.79 -5.45 -4.19
C ARG A 140 -2.86 -4.39 -3.57
N PHE A 141 -2.78 -4.29 -2.24
CA PHE A 141 -1.86 -3.37 -1.57
C PHE A 141 -0.45 -3.95 -1.51
N MET A 142 0.54 -3.21 -1.99
CA MET A 142 1.94 -3.64 -1.99
C MET A 142 2.44 -3.93 -0.57
N PHE A 143 2.24 -2.98 0.35
CA PHE A 143 2.67 -3.08 1.73
C PHE A 143 1.50 -2.92 2.70
N ASN A 144 1.56 -3.66 3.82
CA ASN A 144 0.87 -3.34 5.06
C ASN A 144 1.92 -2.84 6.07
N ILE A 145 1.88 -1.54 6.33
CA ILE A 145 2.79 -0.84 7.24
C ILE A 145 2.12 -0.74 8.60
N VAL A 146 2.78 -1.27 9.62
CA VAL A 146 2.31 -1.13 11.00
C VAL A 146 2.99 0.09 11.60
N ILE A 147 2.21 1.00 12.16
CA ILE A 147 2.71 2.12 12.95
C ILE A 147 2.19 1.92 14.37
N ASP A 148 3.13 1.75 15.29
CA ASP A 148 2.87 1.67 16.72
C ASP A 148 3.13 3.03 17.39
N TYR A 149 2.87 3.13 18.69
CA TYR A 149 3.27 4.29 19.47
C TYR A 149 4.78 4.55 19.34
N LEU A 150 5.13 5.83 19.35
CA LEU A 150 6.52 6.27 19.36
C LEU A 150 7.17 5.94 20.71
N SER A 151 8.49 5.85 20.74
CA SER A 151 9.20 5.90 22.02
C SER A 151 8.99 7.25 22.69
N GLU A 152 9.16 7.32 24.02
CA GLU A 152 9.00 8.58 24.78
C GLU A 152 9.84 9.72 24.18
N ASP A 153 11.11 9.44 23.83
CA ASP A 153 12.01 10.44 23.22
C ASP A 153 11.52 10.93 21.85
N GLU A 154 11.04 10.03 21.00
CA GLU A 154 10.47 10.38 19.69
C GLU A 154 9.15 11.15 19.83
N GLU A 155 8.31 10.77 20.79
CA GLU A 155 7.05 11.45 21.09
C GLU A 155 7.30 12.86 21.61
N ILE A 156 8.26 13.05 22.53
CA ILE A 156 8.71 14.37 22.99
C ILE A 156 9.18 15.22 21.80
N GLN A 157 9.94 14.66 20.86
CA GLN A 157 10.35 15.39 19.66
C GLN A 157 9.17 15.82 18.80
N VAL A 158 8.20 14.92 18.55
CA VAL A 158 6.99 15.22 17.78
C VAL A 158 6.15 16.29 18.47
N VAL A 159 5.92 16.18 19.78
CA VAL A 159 5.19 17.17 20.57
C VAL A 159 5.87 18.54 20.47
N ASN A 160 7.18 18.62 20.67
CA ASN A 160 7.91 19.89 20.57
C ASN A 160 7.85 20.50 19.16
N GLN A 161 7.94 19.67 18.12
CA GLN A 161 7.88 20.13 16.73
C GLN A 161 6.48 20.59 16.30
N THR A 162 5.42 19.96 16.83
CA THR A 162 4.02 20.22 16.45
C THR A 162 3.33 21.28 17.30
N THR A 163 3.85 21.57 18.50
CA THR A 163 3.32 22.62 19.40
C THR A 163 4.01 23.97 19.22
N THR A 164 4.99 24.06 18.32
CA THR A 164 5.66 25.32 17.97
C THR A 164 5.13 25.85 16.64
N LEU A 165 4.86 27.16 16.57
CA LEU A 165 4.55 27.83 15.30
C LEU A 165 5.77 27.75 14.37
N ARG A 166 5.69 26.90 13.35
CA ARG A 166 6.69 26.79 12.28
C ARG A 166 6.01 26.91 10.92
N ASN A 167 6.40 27.93 10.15
CA ASN A 167 6.13 27.98 8.72
C ASN A 167 7.27 27.27 8.00
N VAL A 168 7.17 25.95 7.86
CA VAL A 168 8.11 25.17 7.05
C VAL A 168 7.74 25.38 5.59
N GLN A 169 8.63 26.02 4.83
CA GLN A 169 8.51 26.03 3.37
C GLN A 169 9.28 24.83 2.83
N PHE A 170 8.57 23.94 2.15
CA PHE A 170 9.20 22.78 1.54
C PHE A 170 9.79 23.16 0.19
N GLU A 171 11.08 22.88 0.03
CA GLU A 171 11.68 22.87 -1.29
C GLU A 171 11.11 21.71 -2.10
N LYS A 172 10.92 22.02 -3.36
CA LYS A 172 9.89 21.44 -4.18
C LYS A 172 10.63 20.70 -5.30
N THR A 173 11.34 19.65 -4.88
CA THR A 173 12.52 19.11 -5.58
C THR A 173 12.24 18.06 -6.63
N ILE A 174 11.05 17.44 -6.61
CA ILE A 174 10.66 16.36 -7.53
C ILE A 174 9.23 16.60 -7.99
N SER A 175 8.95 16.35 -9.26
CA SER A 175 7.66 16.49 -9.93
C SER A 175 7.00 15.13 -10.23
N GLY A 176 5.70 15.14 -10.53
CA GLY A 176 4.95 13.95 -10.94
C GLY A 176 5.57 13.19 -12.13
N PRO A 177 5.94 13.84 -13.24
CA PRO A 177 6.62 13.19 -14.37
C PRO A 177 7.93 12.50 -13.97
N GLU A 178 8.75 13.12 -13.13
CA GLU A 178 10.01 12.51 -12.65
C GLU A 178 9.74 11.26 -11.79
N ILE A 179 8.66 11.25 -11.02
CA ILE A 179 8.24 10.04 -10.27
C ILE A 179 7.89 8.91 -11.24
N ILE A 180 7.24 9.20 -12.36
CA ILE A 180 6.94 8.20 -13.39
C ILE A 180 8.25 7.67 -14.00
N GLU A 181 9.23 8.53 -14.25
CA GLU A 181 10.56 8.10 -14.72
C GLU A 181 11.26 7.20 -13.70
N PHE A 182 11.19 7.52 -12.40
CA PHE A 182 11.71 6.65 -11.35
C PHE A 182 10.96 5.31 -11.29
N GLN A 183 9.65 5.28 -11.48
CA GLN A 183 8.88 4.04 -11.58
C GLN A 183 9.34 3.17 -12.74
N GLN A 184 9.67 3.77 -13.88
CA GLN A 184 10.25 3.05 -15.01
C GLN A 184 11.66 2.54 -14.69
N LEU A 185 12.49 3.33 -14.02
CA LEU A 185 13.82 2.92 -13.60
C LEU A 185 13.79 1.73 -12.64
N VAL A 186 12.89 1.77 -11.65
CA VAL A 186 12.63 0.64 -10.75
C VAL A 186 12.28 -0.62 -11.54
N ARG A 187 11.47 -0.53 -12.59
CA ARG A 187 11.14 -1.71 -13.42
C ARG A 187 12.34 -2.22 -14.22
N LYS A 188 13.16 -1.32 -14.77
CA LYS A 188 14.32 -1.62 -15.61
C LYS A 188 15.50 -2.23 -14.85
N MET A 189 15.62 -1.98 -13.54
CA MET A 189 16.71 -2.50 -12.73
C MET A 189 16.76 -4.04 -12.78
N PRO A 190 17.90 -4.66 -13.14
CA PRO A 190 18.03 -6.11 -13.22
C PRO A 190 18.04 -6.76 -11.83
N VAL A 191 17.62 -8.03 -11.76
CA VAL A 191 17.69 -8.84 -10.54
C VAL A 191 18.29 -10.18 -10.88
N ALA A 192 19.30 -10.58 -10.11
CA ALA A 192 19.93 -11.88 -10.27
C ALA A 192 18.90 -12.98 -10.01
N GLU A 193 18.91 -14.03 -10.83
CA GLU A 193 18.00 -15.17 -10.71
C GLU A 193 17.96 -15.77 -9.29
N PRO A 194 19.08 -15.93 -8.56
CA PRO A 194 19.06 -16.44 -7.19
C PRO A 194 18.21 -15.59 -6.23
N VAL A 195 18.20 -14.27 -6.40
CA VAL A 195 17.39 -13.35 -5.58
C VAL A 195 15.90 -13.51 -5.91
N THR A 196 15.56 -13.60 -7.19
CA THR A 196 14.19 -13.88 -7.64
C THR A 196 13.70 -15.22 -7.11
N ARG A 197 14.55 -16.25 -7.19
CA ARG A 197 14.26 -17.60 -6.69
C ARG A 197 14.02 -17.60 -5.18
N TYR A 198 14.82 -16.86 -4.41
CA TYR A 198 14.64 -16.70 -2.97
C TYR A 198 13.28 -16.05 -2.63
N ALA A 199 12.92 -14.95 -3.30
CA ALA A 199 11.61 -14.30 -3.10
C ALA A 199 10.43 -15.23 -3.43
N VAL A 200 10.53 -15.98 -4.53
CA VAL A 200 9.52 -16.97 -4.93
C VAL A 200 9.45 -18.13 -3.92
N GLN A 201 10.59 -18.59 -3.42
CA GLN A 201 10.67 -19.67 -2.45
C GLN A 201 10.02 -19.27 -1.12
N LEU A 202 10.29 -18.07 -0.62
CA LEU A 202 9.62 -17.52 0.56
C LEU A 202 8.09 -17.56 0.42
N ALA A 203 7.55 -17.04 -0.70
CA ALA A 203 6.11 -17.08 -0.95
C ALA A 203 5.59 -18.51 -1.10
N ARG A 204 6.32 -19.40 -1.77
CA ARG A 204 5.90 -20.80 -1.99
C ARG A 204 5.87 -21.60 -0.69
N VAL A 205 6.89 -21.46 0.18
CA VAL A 205 6.99 -22.17 1.46
C VAL A 205 5.92 -21.68 2.45
N SER A 206 5.45 -20.44 2.32
CA SER A 206 4.34 -19.93 3.14
C SER A 206 2.98 -20.59 2.87
N ARG A 207 2.85 -21.42 1.81
CA ARG A 207 1.57 -22.00 1.39
C ARG A 207 1.36 -23.39 2.01
N PRO A 208 0.23 -23.64 2.69
CA PRO A 208 -0.10 -24.97 3.21
C PRO A 208 -0.22 -26.05 2.13
N SER A 209 -0.52 -25.67 0.88
CA SER A 209 -0.64 -26.57 -0.27
C SER A 209 0.70 -26.87 -0.98
N ALA A 210 1.83 -26.36 -0.48
CA ALA A 210 3.13 -26.71 -1.02
C ALA A 210 3.43 -28.22 -0.85
N PRO A 211 4.27 -28.85 -1.70
CA PRO A 211 4.54 -30.29 -1.63
C PRO A 211 5.08 -30.79 -0.28
N ASN A 212 5.78 -29.94 0.48
CA ASN A 212 6.31 -30.24 1.82
C ASN A 212 6.33 -28.95 2.67
N PRO A 213 5.16 -28.47 3.16
CA PRO A 213 5.12 -27.28 3.99
C PRO A 213 5.73 -27.60 5.36
N PRO A 214 6.47 -26.66 5.97
CA PRO A 214 6.89 -26.76 7.37
C PRO A 214 5.68 -26.97 8.29
N ASP A 215 5.88 -27.67 9.42
CA ASP A 215 4.78 -28.03 10.31
C ASP A 215 4.03 -26.80 10.85
N PHE A 216 4.76 -25.73 11.19
CA PHE A 216 4.14 -24.47 11.63
C PHE A 216 3.25 -23.82 10.54
N ILE A 217 3.54 -24.03 9.25
CA ILE A 217 2.67 -23.55 8.17
C ILE A 217 1.39 -24.38 8.12
N LYS A 218 1.49 -25.70 8.20
CA LYS A 218 0.31 -26.59 8.24
C LYS A 218 -0.56 -26.31 9.46
N GLN A 219 0.08 -26.05 10.60
CA GLN A 219 -0.59 -25.87 11.88
C GLN A 219 -1.30 -24.52 11.99
N TYR A 220 -0.70 -23.44 11.48
CA TYR A 220 -1.15 -22.08 11.79
C TYR A 220 -1.66 -21.26 10.60
N VAL A 221 -1.41 -21.68 9.35
CA VAL A 221 -1.74 -20.89 8.16
C VAL A 221 -2.90 -21.51 7.40
N ASN A 222 -3.96 -20.74 7.14
CA ASN A 222 -5.06 -21.11 6.26
C ASN A 222 -4.70 -20.86 4.79
N TYR A 223 -4.14 -19.68 4.48
CA TYR A 223 -3.75 -19.29 3.14
C TYR A 223 -2.39 -18.59 3.15
N GLY A 224 -1.49 -19.05 2.29
CA GLY A 224 -0.17 -18.47 2.13
C GLY A 224 -0.10 -17.37 1.07
N ALA A 225 1.08 -16.78 0.94
CA ALA A 225 1.28 -15.61 0.10
C ALA A 225 1.05 -15.88 -1.40
N SER A 226 0.37 -14.95 -2.07
CA SER A 226 0.04 -14.99 -3.50
C SER A 226 1.28 -14.82 -4.40
N LEU A 227 1.09 -14.89 -5.73
CA LEU A 227 2.15 -14.51 -6.69
C LEU A 227 2.51 -13.02 -6.58
N ARG A 228 1.53 -12.15 -6.25
CA ARG A 228 1.77 -10.71 -6.08
C ARG A 228 2.77 -10.44 -4.95
N ALA A 229 2.78 -11.29 -3.93
CA ALA A 229 3.75 -11.20 -2.85
C ALA A 229 5.20 -11.24 -3.37
N SER A 230 5.53 -12.20 -4.23
CA SER A 230 6.85 -12.28 -4.86
C SER A 230 7.15 -11.09 -5.77
N GLN A 231 6.16 -10.61 -6.52
CA GLN A 231 6.30 -9.44 -7.38
C GLN A 231 6.58 -8.18 -6.57
N PHE A 232 5.86 -7.96 -5.47
CA PHE A 232 6.02 -6.81 -4.60
C PHE A 232 7.29 -6.86 -3.76
N LEU A 233 7.75 -8.05 -3.36
CA LEU A 233 9.09 -8.21 -2.79
C LEU A 233 10.15 -7.70 -3.76
N ILE A 234 10.10 -8.14 -5.02
CA ILE A 234 11.08 -7.75 -6.03
C ILE A 234 10.99 -6.26 -6.35
N LEU A 235 9.81 -5.74 -6.65
CA LEU A 235 9.63 -4.31 -6.97
C LEU A 235 10.01 -3.41 -5.80
N GLY A 236 9.64 -3.80 -4.58
CA GLY A 236 10.02 -3.08 -3.38
C GLY A 236 11.52 -3.12 -3.14
N ALA A 237 12.16 -4.27 -3.36
CA ALA A 237 13.60 -4.43 -3.18
C ALA A 237 14.41 -3.64 -4.22
N LYS A 238 13.92 -3.56 -5.46
CA LYS A 238 14.47 -2.66 -6.49
C LYS A 238 14.36 -1.19 -6.08
N ALA A 239 13.18 -0.76 -5.65
CA ALA A 239 12.97 0.61 -5.17
C ALA A 239 13.89 0.92 -3.97
N ARG A 240 14.00 -0.02 -3.02
CA ARG A 240 14.89 0.09 -1.87
C ARG A 240 16.36 0.20 -2.27
N ALA A 241 16.83 -0.63 -3.19
CA ALA A 241 18.22 -0.60 -3.65
C ALA A 241 18.56 0.74 -4.32
N LEU A 242 17.70 1.20 -5.24
CA LEU A 242 17.88 2.49 -5.93
C LEU A 242 17.86 3.67 -4.96
N MET A 243 16.95 3.68 -3.98
CA MET A 243 16.92 4.71 -2.93
C MET A 243 18.21 4.74 -2.07
N ASN A 244 18.95 3.63 -2.01
CA ASN A 244 20.24 3.54 -1.34
C ASN A 244 21.43 3.71 -2.31
N GLY A 245 21.21 4.19 -3.54
CA GLY A 245 22.24 4.39 -4.54
C GLY A 245 22.82 3.10 -5.14
N ARG A 246 22.18 1.95 -4.93
CA ARG A 246 22.62 0.65 -5.45
C ARG A 246 21.89 0.28 -6.74
N TYR A 247 22.64 -0.30 -7.67
CA TYR A 247 22.14 -0.73 -8.99
C TYR A 247 21.82 -2.24 -9.05
N ASN A 248 21.94 -2.96 -7.94
CA ASN A 248 21.57 -4.36 -7.82
C ASN A 248 20.75 -4.62 -6.54
N VAL A 249 19.86 -5.62 -6.60
CA VAL A 249 19.06 -6.05 -5.45
C VAL A 249 19.86 -7.08 -4.65
N SER A 250 19.90 -6.92 -3.33
CA SER A 250 20.49 -7.92 -2.43
C SER A 250 19.40 -8.78 -1.77
N ILE A 251 19.82 -9.91 -1.18
CA ILE A 251 18.92 -10.74 -0.37
C ILE A 251 18.39 -9.98 0.84
N GLU A 252 19.23 -9.14 1.44
CA GLU A 252 18.86 -8.29 2.57
C GLU A 252 17.67 -7.36 2.24
N ASP A 253 17.60 -6.85 1.01
CA ASP A 253 16.45 -6.04 0.57
C ASP A 253 15.14 -6.83 0.58
N ILE A 254 15.18 -8.10 0.16
CA ILE A 254 14.02 -9.01 0.20
C ILE A 254 13.63 -9.27 1.65
N GLN A 255 14.59 -9.57 2.52
CA GLN A 255 14.35 -9.89 3.93
C GLN A 255 13.75 -8.69 4.69
N LYS A 256 14.27 -7.48 4.47
CA LYS A 256 13.73 -6.24 5.07
C LYS A 256 12.30 -5.92 4.64
N LEU A 257 11.88 -6.41 3.47
CA LEU A 257 10.54 -6.17 2.93
C LEU A 257 9.58 -7.35 3.16
N ALA A 258 10.06 -8.49 3.67
CA ALA A 258 9.23 -9.67 3.89
C ALA A 258 8.03 -9.40 4.81
N ARG A 259 8.25 -8.73 5.94
CA ARG A 259 7.17 -8.37 6.88
C ARG A 259 6.09 -7.49 6.23
N PRO A 260 6.39 -6.28 5.72
CA PRO A 260 5.36 -5.42 5.15
C PRO A 260 4.68 -6.00 3.91
N VAL A 261 5.33 -6.90 3.16
CA VAL A 261 4.71 -7.55 1.99
C VAL A 261 3.85 -8.74 2.40
N PHE A 262 4.27 -9.58 3.34
CA PHE A 262 3.57 -10.83 3.63
C PHE A 262 2.50 -10.71 4.71
N ARG A 263 2.54 -9.68 5.57
CA ARG A 263 1.66 -9.56 6.74
C ARG A 263 0.18 -9.76 6.44
N HIS A 264 -0.33 -9.11 5.39
CA HIS A 264 -1.73 -9.22 4.97
C HIS A 264 -1.98 -10.30 3.91
N ARG A 265 -0.98 -11.15 3.63
CA ARG A 265 -1.02 -12.22 2.63
C ARG A 265 -0.83 -13.62 3.21
N ILE A 266 -0.40 -13.72 4.46
CA ILE A 266 -0.34 -14.96 5.23
C ILE A 266 -1.48 -14.89 6.23
N LEU A 267 -2.55 -15.61 5.92
CA LEU A 267 -3.77 -15.64 6.71
C LEU A 267 -3.68 -16.76 7.74
N MET A 268 -3.75 -16.35 9.01
CA MET A 268 -3.71 -17.24 10.14
C MET A 268 -5.03 -18.01 10.27
N ASN A 269 -4.98 -19.17 10.92
CA ASN A 269 -6.18 -19.92 11.29
C ASN A 269 -6.57 -19.66 12.74
N PHE A 270 -7.75 -20.12 13.15
CA PHE A 270 -8.27 -19.92 14.50
C PHE A 270 -7.35 -20.50 15.59
N HIS A 271 -6.66 -21.61 15.29
CA HIS A 271 -5.70 -22.20 16.23
C HIS A 271 -4.54 -21.25 16.50
N ALA A 272 -4.00 -20.59 15.47
CA ALA A 272 -2.95 -19.58 15.64
C ALA A 272 -3.42 -18.39 16.48
N GLU A 273 -4.65 -17.91 16.24
CA GLU A 273 -5.24 -16.82 17.03
C GLU A 273 -5.36 -17.22 18.52
N SER A 274 -5.82 -18.43 18.81
CA SER A 274 -5.95 -18.94 20.19
C SER A 274 -4.62 -19.06 20.93
N GLU A 275 -3.51 -19.27 20.20
CA GLU A 275 -2.16 -19.36 20.76
C GLU A 275 -1.39 -18.03 20.68
N GLY A 276 -2.02 -16.95 20.20
CA GLY A 276 -1.36 -15.65 20.02
C GLY A 276 -0.26 -15.65 18.95
N VAL A 277 -0.27 -16.61 18.03
CA VAL A 277 0.69 -16.69 16.93
C VAL A 277 0.27 -15.75 15.80
N THR A 278 1.11 -14.78 15.48
CA THR A 278 0.83 -13.77 14.45
C THR A 278 1.49 -14.10 13.11
N SER A 279 1.00 -13.49 12.03
CA SER A 279 1.65 -13.56 10.71
C SER A 279 3.11 -13.10 10.78
N ASP A 280 3.43 -12.13 11.63
CA ASP A 280 4.79 -11.63 11.85
C ASP A 280 5.72 -12.67 12.49
N ASN A 281 5.21 -13.56 13.35
CA ASN A 281 5.98 -14.69 13.88
C ASN A 281 6.26 -15.71 12.77
N ILE A 282 5.25 -16.02 11.95
CA ILE A 282 5.38 -16.94 10.81
C ILE A 282 6.39 -16.43 9.79
N ILE A 283 6.34 -15.14 9.45
CA ILE A 283 7.29 -14.51 8.52
C ILE A 283 8.71 -14.58 9.06
N GLY A 284 8.91 -14.35 10.37
CA GLY A 284 10.21 -14.51 11.02
C GLY A 284 10.77 -15.93 10.84
N ARG A 285 9.97 -16.94 11.19
CA ARG A 285 10.35 -18.36 11.01
C ARG A 285 10.65 -18.70 9.55
N LEU A 286 9.86 -18.20 8.60
CA LEU A 286 10.10 -18.40 7.16
C LEU A 286 11.45 -17.84 6.72
N LEU A 287 11.86 -16.68 7.21
CA LEU A 287 13.16 -16.08 6.89
C LEU A 287 14.33 -16.89 7.43
N GLU A 288 14.15 -17.59 8.56
CA GLU A 288 15.16 -18.47 9.17
C GLU A 288 15.32 -19.79 8.41
N ILE A 289 14.21 -20.42 8.01
CA ILE A 289 14.24 -21.77 7.42
C ILE A 289 14.49 -21.78 5.91
N VAL A 290 14.15 -20.71 5.20
CA VAL A 290 14.34 -20.65 3.74
C VAL A 290 15.80 -20.26 3.48
N PRO A 291 16.62 -21.16 2.90
CA PRO A 291 18.04 -20.92 2.74
C PRO A 291 18.28 -19.76 1.80
N THR A 292 19.21 -18.89 2.18
CA THR A 292 19.71 -17.85 1.27
C THR A 292 20.54 -18.50 0.16
N PRO A 293 20.52 -17.97 -1.07
CA PRO A 293 21.35 -18.51 -2.13
C PRO A 293 22.83 -18.38 -1.77
N LYS A 294 23.57 -19.49 -1.83
CA LYS A 294 25.03 -19.47 -1.65
C LYS A 294 25.68 -18.81 -2.87
N SER A 295 26.65 -17.91 -2.63
CA SER A 295 27.49 -17.40 -3.70
C SER A 295 28.20 -18.60 -4.35
N GLY A 296 28.09 -18.75 -5.67
CA GLY A 296 28.73 -19.83 -6.42
C GLY A 296 30.24 -19.65 -6.61
N LEU A 297 30.85 -18.65 -5.97
CA LEU A 297 32.30 -18.48 -5.93
C LEU A 297 32.86 -19.55 -4.99
N LYS A 298 33.44 -20.60 -5.58
CA LYS A 298 34.37 -21.48 -4.87
C LYS A 298 35.62 -20.64 -4.56
N ASP A 299 36.02 -20.63 -3.29
CA ASP A 299 37.34 -20.13 -2.86
C ASP A 299 38.47 -20.85 -3.60
#